data_AF-A0A960PUH6-F1
#
_entry.id   AF-A0A960PUH6-F1
#
_cell.length_a   1.000
_cell.length_b   1.000
_cell.length_c   1.000
_cell.angle_alpha   90.00
_cell.angle_beta   90.00
_cell.angle_gamma   90.00
#
_symmetry.space_group_name_H-M   'P 1'
#
loop_
_entity.id
_entity.type
_entity.pdbx_description
1 polymer ?
#
loop_
_entity_poly.entity_id
_entity_poly.type
_entity_poly.pdbx_seq_one_letter_code
_entity_poly.pdbx_strand_id
1 'polypeptide(L)'
;FLAGALVGAGSGALMAKLVDLGLDDRWVKQVGEWLDPGTSALLLLVNQEVRPAVVKELGRYEGRVLYCTFPDPVRAELEAALGNGG
;
A
#
# COMPACT_ATOMS: atom_id res chain seq x y z
N PHE A 1 -3.71 8.99 30.10
CA PHE A 1 -3.78 8.30 28.80
C PHE A 1 -4.29 9.29 27.76
N LEU A 2 -3.38 9.98 27.06
CA LEU A 2 -3.68 11.04 26.09
C LEU A 2 -3.02 10.72 24.75
N ALA A 3 -3.47 9.66 24.08
CA ALA A 3 -3.04 9.36 22.72
C ALA A 3 -4.20 8.66 22.00
N GLY A 4 -5.12 9.44 21.41
CA GLY A 4 -6.27 8.81 20.75
C GLY A 4 -7.12 9.65 19.81
N ALA A 5 -6.90 10.97 19.66
CA ALA A 5 -7.87 11.77 18.90
C ALA A 5 -7.25 12.94 18.11
N LEU A 6 -6.23 12.67 17.29
CA LEU A 6 -5.77 13.66 16.28
C LEU A 6 -5.87 13.18 14.82
N VAL A 7 -6.31 11.95 14.58
CA VAL A 7 -6.62 11.47 13.21
C VAL A 7 -8.05 11.90 12.84
N GLY A 8 -8.30 13.20 12.77
CA GLY A 8 -9.67 13.72 12.93
C GLY A 8 -10.37 14.32 11.70
N ALA A 9 -9.66 14.85 10.71
CA ALA A 9 -10.33 15.56 9.61
C ALA A 9 -9.73 15.28 8.22
N GLY A 10 -8.42 15.03 8.13
CA GLY A 10 -7.77 14.70 6.85
C GLY A 10 -7.89 13.22 6.46
N SER A 11 -7.64 12.32 7.42
CA SER A 11 -7.65 10.89 7.16
C SER A 11 -9.07 10.34 6.93
N GLY A 12 -10.09 10.88 7.59
CA GLY A 12 -11.48 10.42 7.42
C GLY A 12 -12.00 10.62 5.99
N ALA A 13 -11.70 11.76 5.36
CA ALA A 13 -12.11 12.04 3.98
C ALA A 13 -11.36 11.18 2.95
N LEU A 14 -10.07 10.90 3.19
CA LEU A 14 -9.28 10.00 2.35
C LEU A 14 -9.81 8.56 2.45
N MET A 15 -10.08 8.08 3.67
CA MET A 15 -10.63 6.73 3.87
C MET A 15 -12.01 6.57 3.25
N ALA A 16 -12.91 7.56 3.39
CA ALA A 16 -14.21 7.53 2.73
C ALA A 16 -14.10 7.39 1.21
N LYS A 17 -13.14 8.10 0.59
CA LYS A 17 -12.88 7.97 -0.86
C LYS A 17 -12.31 6.61 -1.26
N LEU A 18 -11.53 5.95 -0.42
CA LEU A 18 -11.02 4.60 -0.71
C LEU A 18 -12.17 3.58 -0.71
N VAL A 19 -13.12 3.72 0.20
CA VAL A 19 -14.35 2.91 0.24
C VAL A 19 -15.19 3.13 -1.02
N ASP A 20 -15.34 4.38 -1.45
CA ASP A 20 -16.01 4.70 -2.71
C ASP A 20 -15.34 4.08 -3.95
N LEU A 21 -14.03 3.80 -3.88
CA LEU A 21 -13.27 3.11 -4.94
C LEU A 21 -13.38 1.58 -4.86
N GLY A 22 -14.21 1.05 -3.95
CA GLY A 22 -14.47 -0.38 -3.78
C GLY A 22 -13.59 -1.07 -2.73
N LEU A 23 -12.81 -0.34 -1.93
CA LEU A 23 -12.00 -0.88 -0.84
C LEU A 23 -12.77 -0.78 0.47
N ASP A 24 -13.40 -1.86 0.92
CA ASP A 24 -14.29 -1.80 2.07
C ASP A 24 -13.62 -1.30 3.38
N ASP A 25 -14.44 -0.82 4.32
CA ASP A 25 -14.00 -0.29 5.61
C ASP A 25 -13.16 -1.27 6.43
N ARG A 26 -13.38 -2.59 6.25
CA ARG A 26 -12.65 -3.62 6.98
C ARG A 26 -11.23 -3.70 6.45
N TRP A 27 -11.06 -3.71 5.13
CA TRP A 27 -9.76 -3.67 4.48
C TRP A 27 -8.98 -2.42 4.88
N VAL A 28 -9.63 -1.25 4.86
CA VAL A 28 -8.99 0.02 5.25
C VAL A 28 -8.46 -0.02 6.69
N LYS A 29 -9.23 -0.55 7.63
CA LYS A 29 -8.78 -0.74 9.02
C LYS A 29 -7.62 -1.70 9.12
N GLN A 30 -7.68 -2.84 8.42
CA GLN A 30 -6.59 -3.83 8.40
C GLN A 30 -5.29 -3.26 7.83
N VAL A 31 -5.36 -2.45 6.78
CA VAL A 31 -4.18 -1.76 6.23
C VAL A 31 -3.56 -0.81 7.25
N GLY A 32 -4.38 -0.08 8.00
CA GLY A 32 -3.90 0.77 9.09
C GLY A 32 -3.17 -0.01 10.19
N GLU A 33 -3.62 -1.24 10.49
CA GLU A 33 -2.98 -2.12 11.47
C GLU A 33 -1.64 -2.71 10.99
N TRP A 34 -1.41 -2.80 9.67
CA TRP A 34 -0.15 -3.29 9.10
C TRP A 34 0.96 -2.24 9.09
N LEU A 35 0.67 -0.98 9.41
CA LEU A 35 1.63 0.10 9.37
C LEU A 35 2.29 0.32 10.71
N ASP A 36 3.60 0.12 10.74
CA ASP A 36 4.41 0.44 11.90
C ASP A 36 4.46 1.96 12.13
N PRO A 37 4.48 2.43 13.38
CA PRO A 37 4.63 3.86 13.67
C PRO A 37 5.86 4.46 12.98
N GLY A 38 5.68 5.59 12.29
CA GLY A 38 6.75 6.26 11.55
C GLY A 38 6.97 5.72 10.13
N THR A 39 6.18 4.75 9.66
CA THR A 39 6.21 4.25 8.29
C THR A 39 5.06 4.81 7.45
N SER A 40 5.03 4.48 6.16
CA SER A 40 3.97 4.87 5.23
C SER A 40 3.69 3.74 4.24
N ALA A 41 2.44 3.63 3.81
CA ALA A 41 2.04 2.72 2.73
C ALA A 41 1.81 3.51 1.45
N LEU A 42 2.20 2.92 0.32
CA LEU A 42 1.80 3.37 -1.01
C LEU A 42 0.71 2.43 -1.53
N LEU A 43 -0.41 3.00 -1.97
CA LEU A 43 -1.43 2.28 -2.72
C LEU A 43 -1.27 2.64 -4.20
N LEU A 44 -0.99 1.64 -5.03
CA LEU A 44 -0.74 1.81 -6.45
C LEU A 44 -1.80 1.08 -7.27
N LEU A 45 -2.47 1.79 -8.16
CA LEU A 45 -3.30 1.20 -9.20
C LEU A 45 -2.49 1.13 -10.49
N VAL A 46 -2.16 -0.08 -10.93
CA VAL A 46 -1.24 -0.31 -12.04
C VAL A 46 -1.98 -0.96 -13.20
N ASN A 47 -1.92 -0.34 -14.37
CA ASN A 47 -2.36 -0.98 -15.61
C ASN A 47 -1.33 -2.02 -16.07
N GLN A 48 -1.80 -3.13 -16.63
CA GLN A 48 -0.96 -4.26 -17.05
C GLN A 48 0.14 -3.85 -18.05
N GLU A 49 -0.15 -2.88 -18.93
CA GLU A 49 0.78 -2.38 -19.95
C GLU A 49 2.00 -1.66 -19.34
N VAL A 50 1.83 -0.97 -18.22
CA VAL A 50 2.90 -0.20 -17.55
C VAL A 50 3.58 -0.97 -16.43
N ARG A 51 3.11 -2.19 -16.13
CA ARG A 51 3.64 -3.04 -15.05
C ARG A 51 5.18 -3.20 -15.08
N PRO A 52 5.82 -3.46 -16.24
CA PRO A 52 7.29 -3.62 -16.27
C PRO A 52 8.04 -2.35 -15.83
N ALA A 53 7.52 -1.17 -16.18
CA ALA A 53 8.09 0.10 -15.75
C ALA A 53 7.90 0.31 -14.24
N VAL A 54 6.73 -0.05 -13.70
CA VAL A 54 6.45 0.05 -12.26
C VAL A 54 7.38 -0.84 -11.44
N VAL A 55 7.55 -2.11 -11.83
CA VAL A 55 8.47 -3.04 -11.16
C VAL A 55 9.90 -2.49 -11.15
N LYS A 56 10.36 -1.97 -12.30
CA LYS A 56 11.68 -1.36 -12.43
C LYS A 56 11.86 -0.15 -11.51
N GLU A 57 10.89 0.75 -11.45
CA GLU A 57 10.98 1.93 -10.59
C GLU A 57 10.88 1.58 -9.10
N LEU A 58 10.05 0.60 -8.74
CA LEU A 58 9.95 0.12 -7.36
C LEU A 58 11.24 -0.53 -6.87
N GLY A 59 12.00 -1.21 -7.74
CA GLY A 59 13.29 -1.80 -7.38
C GLY A 59 14.38 -0.81 -6.97
N ARG A 60 14.12 0.50 -7.05
CA ARG A 60 15.01 1.56 -6.55
C ARG A 60 14.82 1.83 -5.05
N TYR A 61 13.80 1.23 -4.44
CA TYR A 61 13.40 1.46 -3.06
C TYR A 61 13.39 0.14 -2.30
N GLU A 62 13.75 0.21 -1.02
CA GLU A 62 13.50 -0.87 -0.08
C GLU A 62 12.05 -0.83 0.40
N GLY A 63 11.38 -1.99 0.42
CA GLY A 63 10.01 -2.05 0.92
C GLY A 63 9.48 -3.48 1.04
N ARG A 64 8.23 -3.57 1.49
CA ARG A 64 7.50 -4.83 1.62
C ARG A 64 6.16 -4.72 0.90
N VAL A 65 5.81 -5.76 0.14
CA VAL A 65 4.45 -5.92 -0.38
C VAL A 65 3.54 -6.38 0.76
N LEU A 66 2.61 -5.51 1.17
CA LEU A 66 1.63 -5.82 2.22
C LEU A 66 0.40 -6.56 1.65
N TYR A 67 -0.05 -6.12 0.48
CA TYR A 67 -1.22 -6.67 -0.21
C TYR A 67 -1.05 -6.54 -1.71
N CYS A 68 -1.48 -7.55 -2.47
CA CYS A 68 -1.37 -7.59 -3.92
C CYS A 68 -2.53 -8.38 -4.51
N THR A 69 -3.20 -7.83 -5.52
CA THR A 69 -4.27 -8.50 -6.28
C THR A 69 -3.77 -9.17 -7.55
N PHE A 70 -2.49 -8.99 -7.90
CA PHE A 70 -1.90 -9.67 -9.05
C PHE A 70 -1.65 -11.16 -8.75
N PRO A 71 -1.60 -12.01 -9.79
CA PRO A 71 -1.22 -13.41 -9.64
C PRO A 71 0.16 -13.62 -9.00
N ASP A 72 0.37 -14.77 -8.37
CA ASP A 72 1.59 -15.10 -7.61
C ASP A 72 2.91 -14.81 -8.34
N PRO A 73 3.07 -15.11 -9.66
CA PRO A 73 4.33 -14.81 -10.36
C PRO A 73 4.67 -13.32 -10.36
N VAL A 74 3.65 -12.46 -10.52
CA VAL A 74 3.83 -11.00 -10.55
C VAL A 74 4.10 -10.48 -9.14
N ARG A 75 3.44 -11.05 -8.13
CA ARG A 75 3.72 -10.72 -6.74
C ARG A 75 5.17 -11.04 -6.37
N ALA A 76 5.66 -12.22 -6.74
CA ALA A 76 7.04 -12.63 -6.47
C ALA A 76 8.05 -11.69 -7.16
N GLU A 77 7.76 -11.24 -8.37
CA GLU A 77 8.57 -10.25 -9.09
C GLU A 77 8.63 -8.91 -8.35
N LEU A 78 7.49 -8.41 -7.85
CA LEU A 78 7.43 -7.18 -7.05
C LEU A 78 8.17 -7.31 -5.72
N GLU A 79 8.02 -8.43 -5.02
CA GLU A 79 8.73 -8.72 -3.77
C GLU A 79 10.24 -8.80 -4.00
N ALA A 80 10.69 -9.43 -5.09
CA ALA A 80 12.10 -9.49 -5.46
C ALA A 80 12.66 -8.10 -5.83
N ALA A 81 11.89 -7.25 -6.50
CA ALA A 81 12.32 -5.90 -6.83
C ALA A 81 12.51 -5.06 -5.55
N LEU A 82 11.54 -5.08 -4.64
CA LEU A 82 11.59 -4.31 -3.38
C LEU A 82 12.56 -4.88 -2.33
N GLY A 83 12.85 -6.18 -2.40
CA GLY A 83 13.79 -6.85 -1.49
C GLY A 83 15.26 -6.75 -1.87
N ASN A 84 15.57 -6.24 -3.08
CA ASN A 84 16.94 -6.04 -3.59
C ASN A 84 17.40 -4.58 -3.54
N GLY A 85 16.66 -3.68 -2.89
CA GLY A 85 17.18 -2.34 -2.58
C GLY A 85 18.34 -2.48 -1.59
N GLY A 86 19.56 -2.34 -2.09
CA GLY A 86 20.81 -2.41 -1.33
C GLY A 86 21.98 -2.02 -2.23
#